data_AF-A0A1M5F6T8-F1
#
_entry.id   AF-A0A1M5F6T8-F1
#
_cell.length_a   1.000
_cell.length_b   1.000
_cell.length_c   1.000
_cell.angle_alpha   90.00
_cell.angle_beta   90.00
_cell.angle_gamma   90.00
#
_symmetry.space_group_name_H-M   'P 1'
#
loop_
_entity.id
_entity.type
_entity.pdbx_description
1 polymer ?
#
loop_
_entity_poly.entity_id
_entity_poly.type
_entity_poly.pdbx_seq_one_letter_code
_entity_poly.pdbx_strand_id
1 'polypeptide(L)'
;MGILFNTISTIFNYIFYMKKFFIPLFLITVGTTCMMAQMGVQTSNPQGVFHIDSAKDNTVTGAPTNAQLANDVLVTPTGTVGIGTNPRTKLEVFGSIGMVGGTFPTTTNLAAIGWNIIEGGVGFNEYVNYRGTGNGGHRFYSLTSGTPTLANSLSYLNINGQWSAAEFNPTSDIRLKRNIKPVENGLDVILKLRPVSYEKKNNLESTEYNTKEIGFIAQEIRKVLPDVVKEADDADKLLSVNYDSLVPVLAKAIQELNKKVDELSIKVQKLESENSALKQQR
;
A
#
# COMPACT_ATOMS: atom_id res chain seq x y z
N MET A 1 -82.81 10.39 49.01
CA MET A 1 -82.38 9.31 48.09
C MET A 1 -81.95 9.82 46.70
N GLY A 2 -82.51 10.92 46.17
CA GLY A 2 -82.16 11.44 44.83
C GLY A 2 -80.77 12.09 44.66
N ILE A 3 -80.19 12.68 45.73
CA ILE A 3 -78.88 13.35 45.64
C ILE A 3 -77.75 12.33 45.44
N LEU A 4 -77.78 11.20 46.15
CA LEU A 4 -76.77 10.14 46.03
C LEU A 4 -76.73 9.53 44.62
N PHE A 5 -77.90 9.39 43.98
CA PHE A 5 -78.03 8.78 42.65
C PHE A 5 -77.47 9.68 41.55
N ASN A 6 -77.68 11.00 41.65
CA ASN A 6 -77.11 11.96 40.70
C ASN A 6 -75.59 12.06 40.84
N THR A 7 -75.05 12.02 42.05
CA THR A 7 -73.59 12.05 42.26
C THR A 7 -72.92 10.79 41.69
N ILE A 8 -73.50 9.61 41.91
CA ILE A 8 -72.98 8.34 41.36
C ILE A 8 -73.04 8.34 39.82
N SER A 9 -74.15 8.81 39.23
CA SER A 9 -74.29 8.93 37.77
C SER A 9 -73.25 9.89 37.16
N THR A 10 -72.95 10.99 37.85
CA THR A 10 -71.98 11.98 37.38
C THR A 10 -70.55 11.42 37.42
N ILE A 11 -70.20 10.71 38.49
CA ILE A 11 -68.90 10.02 38.61
C ILE A 11 -68.75 8.93 37.54
N PHE A 12 -69.80 8.16 37.28
CA PHE A 12 -69.78 7.12 36.26
C PHE A 12 -69.57 7.70 34.86
N ASN A 13 -70.24 8.80 34.54
CA ASN A 13 -70.06 9.52 33.28
C ASN A 13 -68.64 10.10 33.16
N TYR A 14 -68.07 10.63 34.24
CA TYR A 14 -66.70 11.18 34.23
C TYR A 14 -65.64 10.09 34.01
N ILE A 15 -65.79 8.92 34.66
CA ILE A 15 -64.93 7.74 34.45
C ILE A 15 -65.05 7.23 33.01
N PHE A 16 -66.28 7.22 32.47
CA PHE A 16 -66.52 6.79 31.10
C PHE A 16 -65.90 7.76 30.08
N TYR A 17 -65.98 9.07 30.33
CA TYR A 17 -65.36 10.10 29.50
C TYR A 17 -63.82 10.09 29.59
N MET A 18 -63.25 9.90 30.79
CA MET A 18 -61.81 9.77 30.98
C MET A 18 -61.24 8.54 30.27
N LYS A 19 -61.93 7.38 30.29
CA LYS A 19 -61.51 6.19 29.52
C LYS A 19 -61.48 6.46 28.02
N LYS A 20 -62.46 7.19 27.48
CA LYS A 20 -62.49 7.54 26.05
C LYS A 20 -61.38 8.48 25.61
N PHE A 21 -60.78 9.25 26.52
CA PHE A 21 -59.69 10.17 26.20
C PHE A 21 -58.30 9.60 26.52
N PHE A 22 -58.15 8.91 27.66
CA PHE A 22 -56.87 8.35 28.09
C PHE A 22 -56.48 7.08 27.32
N ILE A 23 -57.43 6.22 26.93
CA ILE A 23 -57.12 5.01 26.16
C ILE A 23 -56.52 5.33 24.78
N PRO A 24 -57.10 6.23 23.95
CA PRO A 24 -56.46 6.60 22.69
C PRO A 24 -55.15 7.37 22.89
N LEU A 25 -55.03 8.23 23.92
CA LEU A 25 -53.78 8.92 24.21
C LEU A 25 -52.66 7.97 24.64
N PHE A 26 -52.99 6.93 25.41
CA PHE A 26 -52.08 5.84 25.77
C PHE A 26 -51.70 4.99 24.54
N LEU A 27 -52.65 4.70 23.66
CA LEU A 27 -52.38 3.96 22.41
C LEU A 27 -51.49 4.78 21.45
N ILE A 28 -51.68 6.09 21.37
CA ILE A 28 -50.83 6.98 20.56
C ILE A 28 -49.42 7.08 21.17
N THR A 29 -49.30 7.26 22.49
CA THR A 29 -47.98 7.33 23.15
C THR A 29 -47.21 6.02 23.08
N VAL A 30 -47.86 4.87 23.28
CA VAL A 30 -47.26 3.53 23.08
C VAL A 30 -46.92 3.27 21.60
N GLY A 31 -47.74 3.76 20.67
CA GLY A 31 -47.47 3.67 19.23
C GLY A 31 -46.24 4.49 18.78
N THR A 32 -45.96 5.62 19.44
CA THR A 32 -44.84 6.50 19.07
C THR A 32 -43.48 6.11 19.69
N THR A 33 -43.44 5.24 20.69
CA THR A 33 -42.18 4.88 21.39
C THR A 33 -41.51 3.61 20.88
N CYS A 34 -42.04 2.95 19.83
CA CYS A 34 -41.55 1.65 19.39
C CYS A 34 -41.39 1.51 17.88
N MET A 35 -40.68 2.42 17.22
CA MET A 35 -40.15 2.15 15.87
C MET A 35 -38.79 2.80 15.64
N MET A 36 -37.76 2.30 16.32
CA MET A 36 -36.45 2.24 15.67
C MET A 36 -36.56 1.13 14.64
N ALA A 37 -37.08 1.44 13.44
CA ALA A 37 -37.33 0.45 12.40
C ALA A 37 -35.99 -0.05 11.87
N GLN A 38 -35.50 -1.16 12.43
CA GLN A 38 -34.43 -1.93 11.84
C GLN A 38 -34.99 -2.66 10.62
N MET A 39 -34.28 -2.60 9.50
CA MET A 39 -34.69 -3.30 8.29
C MET A 39 -33.95 -4.64 8.21
N GLY A 40 -34.67 -5.73 8.39
CA GLY A 40 -34.17 -7.08 8.13
C GLY A 40 -34.64 -7.58 6.76
N VAL A 41 -33.72 -8.10 5.94
CA VAL A 41 -34.04 -8.86 4.73
C VAL A 41 -33.68 -10.30 4.99
N GLN A 42 -34.68 -11.19 4.90
CA GLN A 42 -34.55 -12.62 5.18
C GLN A 42 -34.06 -13.00 6.60
N THR A 43 -33.96 -12.04 7.52
CA THR A 43 -33.74 -12.26 8.96
C THR A 43 -34.88 -11.66 9.78
N SER A 44 -35.33 -12.37 10.83
CA SER A 44 -36.30 -11.87 11.80
C SER A 44 -35.66 -11.18 13.00
N ASN A 45 -34.33 -11.22 13.10
CA ASN A 45 -33.55 -10.69 14.21
C ASN A 45 -32.39 -9.84 13.68
N PRO A 46 -32.67 -8.67 13.08
CA PRO A 46 -31.65 -7.80 12.54
C PRO A 46 -30.69 -7.31 13.64
N GLN A 47 -29.38 -7.40 13.37
CA GLN A 47 -28.35 -7.00 14.33
C GLN A 47 -27.94 -5.53 14.21
N GLY A 48 -28.55 -4.78 13.30
CA GLY A 48 -28.21 -3.40 12.97
C GLY A 48 -29.38 -2.66 12.35
N VAL A 49 -29.13 -1.45 11.81
CA VAL A 49 -30.17 -0.65 11.15
C VAL A 49 -30.61 -1.28 9.83
N PHE A 50 -29.72 -2.00 9.16
CA PHE A 50 -30.02 -2.82 7.99
C PHE A 50 -29.24 -4.13 8.06
N HIS A 51 -29.93 -5.26 7.93
CA HIS A 51 -29.34 -6.59 8.00
C HIS A 51 -29.90 -7.48 6.90
N ILE A 52 -29.06 -7.94 5.98
CA ILE A 52 -29.41 -8.91 4.94
C ILE A 52 -28.82 -10.25 5.33
N ASP A 53 -29.67 -11.27 5.43
CA ASP A 53 -29.29 -12.66 5.67
C ASP A 53 -29.73 -13.50 4.48
N SER A 54 -28.83 -13.66 3.51
CA SER A 54 -29.20 -14.28 2.24
C SER A 54 -29.41 -15.79 2.32
N ALA A 55 -28.75 -16.47 3.28
CA ALA A 55 -28.91 -17.91 3.50
C ALA A 55 -30.12 -18.25 4.38
N LYS A 56 -30.69 -17.25 5.08
CA LYS A 56 -31.77 -17.40 6.06
C LYS A 56 -31.40 -18.39 7.16
N ASP A 57 -30.16 -18.35 7.61
CA ASP A 57 -29.63 -19.30 8.58
C ASP A 57 -29.41 -18.68 9.97
N ASN A 58 -29.66 -17.37 10.15
CA ASN A 58 -29.53 -16.72 11.45
C ASN A 58 -30.51 -17.22 12.50
N THR A 59 -30.05 -17.19 13.75
CA THR A 59 -30.90 -17.50 14.90
C THR A 59 -31.98 -16.43 15.08
N VAL A 60 -33.20 -16.88 15.40
CA VAL A 60 -34.35 -16.00 15.66
C VAL A 60 -34.16 -15.08 16.87
N THR A 61 -33.21 -15.40 17.75
CA THR A 61 -32.80 -14.59 18.90
C THR A 61 -31.29 -14.67 19.11
N GLY A 62 -30.73 -13.70 19.81
CA GLY A 62 -29.29 -13.64 20.10
C GLY A 62 -28.45 -13.14 18.91
N ALA A 63 -27.13 -13.10 19.11
CA ALA A 63 -26.20 -12.74 18.04
C ALA A 63 -25.93 -13.95 17.13
N PRO A 64 -25.93 -13.79 15.81
CA PRO A 64 -25.45 -14.78 14.86
C PRO A 64 -24.04 -15.28 15.18
N THR A 65 -23.77 -16.54 14.85
CA THR A 65 -22.42 -17.11 14.86
C THR A 65 -21.61 -16.60 13.66
N ASN A 66 -20.27 -16.69 13.72
CA ASN A 66 -19.41 -16.30 12.61
C ASN A 66 -19.72 -17.04 11.29
N ALA A 67 -20.21 -18.29 11.37
CA ALA A 67 -20.57 -19.06 10.19
C ALA A 67 -21.83 -18.53 9.51
N GLN A 68 -22.82 -18.07 10.29
CA GLN A 68 -24.04 -17.45 9.78
C GLN A 68 -23.73 -16.06 9.21
N LEU A 69 -22.96 -15.24 9.96
CA LEU A 69 -22.54 -13.91 9.49
C LEU A 69 -21.78 -13.94 8.16
N ALA A 70 -21.11 -15.05 7.81
CA ALA A 70 -20.29 -15.17 6.61
C ALA A 70 -21.05 -14.91 5.30
N ASN A 71 -22.38 -15.02 5.31
CA ASN A 71 -23.25 -14.76 4.16
C ASN A 71 -24.14 -13.51 4.32
N ASP A 72 -23.90 -12.73 5.38
CA ASP A 72 -24.71 -11.58 5.76
C ASP A 72 -24.11 -10.25 5.27
N VAL A 73 -24.98 -9.25 5.10
CA VAL A 73 -24.58 -7.83 4.99
C VAL A 73 -25.21 -7.05 6.14
N LEU A 74 -24.40 -6.40 6.95
CA LEU A 74 -24.82 -5.69 8.15
C LEU A 74 -24.42 -4.22 8.08
N VAL A 75 -25.38 -3.31 8.26
CA VAL A 75 -25.14 -1.89 8.48
C VAL A 75 -25.52 -1.55 9.91
N THR A 76 -24.57 -0.98 10.67
CA THR A 76 -24.78 -0.63 12.08
C THR A 76 -25.34 0.79 12.23
N PRO A 77 -25.90 1.16 13.39
CA PRO A 77 -26.36 2.52 13.66
C PRO A 77 -25.28 3.60 13.56
N THR A 78 -24.00 3.24 13.64
CA THR A 78 -22.86 4.18 13.52
C THR A 78 -22.36 4.32 12.07
N GLY A 79 -23.07 3.70 11.12
CA GLY A 79 -22.76 3.74 9.69
C GLY A 79 -21.51 2.93 9.32
N THR A 80 -21.25 1.83 10.03
CA THR A 80 -20.27 0.82 9.59
C THR A 80 -20.98 -0.26 8.78
N VAL A 81 -20.31 -0.78 7.75
CA VAL A 81 -20.83 -1.83 6.86
C VAL A 81 -19.96 -3.08 6.98
N GLY A 82 -20.58 -4.21 7.28
CA GLY A 82 -19.98 -5.54 7.31
C GLY A 82 -20.54 -6.39 6.18
N ILE A 83 -19.68 -7.11 5.47
CA ILE A 83 -20.07 -8.17 4.54
C ILE A 83 -19.37 -9.43 5.00
N GLY A 84 -20.12 -10.46 5.40
CA GLY A 84 -19.55 -11.68 5.95
C GLY A 84 -19.11 -11.59 7.42
N THR A 85 -19.35 -10.46 8.11
CA THR A 85 -18.78 -10.17 9.43
C THR A 85 -19.52 -9.06 10.18
N ASN A 86 -19.29 -8.98 11.49
CA ASN A 86 -19.67 -7.83 12.30
C ASN A 86 -18.58 -6.74 12.20
N PRO A 87 -18.88 -5.56 11.62
CA PRO A 87 -17.85 -4.60 11.23
C PRO A 87 -17.29 -3.82 12.42
N ARG A 88 -15.97 -3.83 12.56
CA ARG A 88 -15.20 -3.02 13.53
C ARG A 88 -14.73 -1.70 12.94
N THR A 89 -14.70 -1.60 11.61
CA THR A 89 -14.29 -0.41 10.85
C THR A 89 -15.42 0.04 9.92
N LYS A 90 -15.23 1.13 9.17
CA LYS A 90 -16.29 1.68 8.30
C LYS A 90 -16.77 0.71 7.22
N LEU A 91 -15.87 -0.11 6.69
CA LEU A 91 -16.21 -1.21 5.78
C LEU A 91 -15.31 -2.39 6.13
N GLU A 92 -15.91 -3.51 6.54
CA GLU A 92 -15.21 -4.75 6.83
C GLU A 92 -15.82 -5.88 5.99
N VAL A 93 -14.99 -6.56 5.20
CA VAL A 93 -15.42 -7.70 4.38
C VAL A 93 -14.65 -8.93 4.82
N PHE A 94 -15.36 -9.97 5.24
CA PHE A 94 -14.79 -11.28 5.53
C PHE A 94 -14.90 -12.15 4.29
N GLY A 95 -13.85 -12.10 3.47
CA GLY A 95 -13.80 -12.72 2.16
C GLY A 95 -12.94 -11.90 1.20
N SER A 96 -12.91 -12.29 -0.07
CA SER A 96 -12.21 -11.54 -1.11
C SER A 96 -13.13 -10.46 -1.71
N ILE A 97 -12.63 -9.24 -1.84
CA ILE A 97 -13.29 -8.18 -2.61
C ILE A 97 -12.80 -8.29 -4.05
N GLY A 98 -13.68 -8.67 -4.97
CA GLY A 98 -13.41 -8.61 -6.41
C GLY A 98 -13.69 -7.22 -6.95
N MET A 99 -12.75 -6.66 -7.72
CA MET A 99 -12.92 -5.39 -8.42
C MET A 99 -12.98 -5.66 -9.92
N VAL A 100 -13.99 -5.09 -10.60
CA VAL A 100 -14.14 -5.16 -12.06
C VAL A 100 -13.98 -3.75 -12.61
N GLY A 101 -13.31 -3.60 -13.76
CA GLY A 101 -12.87 -2.30 -14.30
C GLY A 101 -13.97 -1.24 -14.43
N GLY A 102 -13.56 0.04 -14.44
CA GLY A 102 -14.44 1.23 -14.50
C GLY A 102 -13.64 2.51 -14.78
N THR A 103 -14.27 3.69 -14.73
CA THR A 103 -13.61 4.99 -14.96
C THR A 103 -13.34 5.74 -13.64
N PHE A 104 -12.13 6.28 -13.44
CA PHE A 104 -11.76 7.01 -12.22
C PHE A 104 -12.28 8.47 -12.18
N PRO A 105 -12.78 8.96 -11.04
CA PRO A 105 -13.02 10.38 -10.81
C PRO A 105 -11.72 11.13 -10.51
N THR A 106 -11.54 12.33 -11.08
CA THR A 106 -10.23 13.02 -11.17
C THR A 106 -10.07 14.21 -10.21
N THR A 107 -11.04 14.55 -9.36
CA THR A 107 -11.15 15.93 -8.84
C THR A 107 -10.99 16.14 -7.32
N THR A 108 -10.73 15.11 -6.49
CA THR A 108 -10.56 15.30 -5.03
C THR A 108 -9.61 14.29 -4.36
N ASN A 109 -9.13 14.60 -3.14
CA ASN A 109 -8.35 13.68 -2.30
C ASN A 109 -9.00 12.30 -2.21
N LEU A 110 -8.35 11.27 -2.75
CA LEU A 110 -8.92 9.93 -2.89
C LEU A 110 -7.83 8.87 -2.80
N ALA A 111 -8.09 7.80 -2.05
CA ALA A 111 -7.35 6.55 -2.13
C ALA A 111 -8.26 5.51 -2.78
N ALA A 112 -7.77 4.83 -3.82
CA ALA A 112 -8.53 3.81 -4.52
C ALA A 112 -7.68 2.57 -4.82
N ILE A 113 -8.36 1.43 -4.85
CA ILE A 113 -7.86 0.16 -5.38
C ILE A 113 -8.65 -0.10 -6.67
N GLY A 114 -8.05 -0.73 -7.67
CA GLY A 114 -8.69 -0.91 -8.97
C GLY A 114 -8.12 -2.07 -9.78
N TRP A 115 -8.82 -2.42 -10.86
CA TRP A 115 -8.38 -3.42 -11.83
C TRP A 115 -8.48 -2.88 -13.26
N ASN A 116 -7.37 -2.84 -13.99
CA ASN A 116 -7.25 -2.38 -15.39
C ASN A 116 -7.84 -0.99 -15.63
N ILE A 117 -7.70 -0.05 -14.68
CA ILE A 117 -8.38 1.24 -14.79
C ILE A 117 -7.60 2.25 -15.65
N ILE A 118 -6.26 2.17 -15.64
CA ILE A 118 -5.41 3.09 -16.40
C ILE A 118 -5.15 2.51 -17.80
N GLU A 119 -4.79 1.23 -17.88
CA GLU A 119 -4.51 0.55 -19.15
C GLU A 119 -5.37 -0.72 -19.25
N GLY A 120 -6.36 -0.66 -20.14
CA GLY A 120 -7.30 -1.76 -20.34
C GLY A 120 -6.64 -2.99 -20.97
N GLY A 121 -6.97 -4.18 -20.47
CA GLY A 121 -6.63 -5.46 -21.12
C GLY A 121 -5.33 -6.14 -20.69
N VAL A 122 -4.62 -5.60 -19.69
CA VAL A 122 -3.27 -6.06 -19.34
C VAL A 122 -3.16 -6.74 -17.96
N GLY A 123 -4.21 -6.75 -17.16
CA GLY A 123 -4.32 -7.54 -15.92
C GLY A 123 -3.53 -6.98 -14.75
N PHE A 124 -3.79 -5.72 -14.37
CA PHE A 124 -3.11 -5.02 -13.29
C PHE A 124 -4.04 -4.71 -12.11
N ASN A 125 -3.46 -4.73 -10.90
CA ASN A 125 -4.08 -4.10 -9.73
C ASN A 125 -3.48 -2.70 -9.58
N GLU A 126 -4.31 -1.66 -9.57
CA GLU A 126 -3.86 -0.30 -9.37
C GLU A 126 -4.14 0.20 -7.95
N TYR A 127 -3.11 0.77 -7.32
CA TYR A 127 -3.23 1.51 -6.06
C TYR A 127 -3.01 2.98 -6.35
N VAL A 128 -4.06 3.79 -6.25
CA VAL A 128 -4.02 5.20 -6.64
C VAL A 128 -4.20 6.10 -5.42
N ASN A 129 -3.33 7.09 -5.27
CA ASN A 129 -3.43 8.11 -4.22
C ASN A 129 -3.46 9.52 -4.82
N TYR A 130 -4.65 10.13 -4.87
CA TYR A 130 -4.82 11.55 -5.14
C TYR A 130 -4.67 12.32 -3.83
N ARG A 131 -3.59 13.08 -3.71
CA ARG A 131 -3.22 13.81 -2.48
C ARG A 131 -3.72 15.25 -2.42
N GLY A 132 -4.33 15.75 -3.51
CA GLY A 132 -4.61 17.18 -3.67
C GLY A 132 -3.34 18.02 -3.55
N THR A 133 -3.33 18.99 -2.65
CA THR A 133 -2.21 19.92 -2.42
C THR A 133 -1.13 19.42 -1.44
N GLY A 134 -1.27 18.22 -0.85
CA GLY A 134 -0.35 17.69 0.18
C GLY A 134 0.86 16.90 -0.36
N ASN A 135 1.69 16.33 0.53
CA ASN A 135 2.93 15.59 0.20
C ASN A 135 2.79 14.04 0.12
N GLY A 136 1.59 13.52 -0.15
CA GLY A 136 1.22 12.09 -0.08
C GLY A 136 2.09 11.06 -0.83
N GLY A 137 1.80 9.78 -0.59
CA GLY A 137 2.49 8.61 -1.13
C GLY A 137 1.97 7.32 -0.49
N HIS A 138 2.50 6.17 -0.90
CA HIS A 138 2.13 4.86 -0.34
C HIS A 138 3.06 4.49 0.80
N ARG A 139 2.49 4.10 1.94
CA ARG A 139 3.26 3.67 3.11
C ARG A 139 2.83 2.30 3.56
N PHE A 140 3.82 1.47 3.86
CA PHE A 140 3.63 0.09 4.27
C PHE A 140 4.02 -0.08 5.73
N TYR A 141 3.20 -0.81 6.47
CA TYR A 141 3.35 -1.08 7.89
C TYR A 141 3.24 -2.58 8.15
N SER A 142 3.97 -3.07 9.15
CA SER A 142 3.72 -4.36 9.78
C SER A 142 3.88 -4.17 11.28
N LEU A 143 2.84 -4.47 12.04
CA LEU A 143 2.78 -4.23 13.48
C LEU A 143 2.21 -5.48 14.15
N THR A 144 2.90 -5.99 15.17
CA THR A 144 2.35 -7.02 16.06
C THR A 144 1.38 -6.40 17.07
N SER A 145 1.59 -5.14 17.43
CA SER A 145 0.72 -4.32 18.29
C SER A 145 1.05 -2.83 18.11
N GLY A 146 0.18 -1.94 18.62
CA GLY A 146 0.37 -0.48 18.58
C GLY A 146 -0.18 0.22 17.33
N THR A 147 0.02 1.53 17.26
CA THR A 147 -0.51 2.38 16.18
C THR A 147 0.57 2.65 15.12
N PRO A 148 0.24 2.63 13.82
CA PRO A 148 1.12 3.12 12.77
C PRO A 148 1.52 4.58 13.01
N THR A 149 2.81 4.89 12.91
CA THR A 149 3.40 6.22 13.02
C THR A 149 4.35 6.45 11.86
N LEU A 150 4.91 7.65 11.69
CA LEU A 150 5.94 7.86 10.65
C LEU A 150 7.22 7.07 10.94
N ALA A 151 7.49 6.77 12.21
CA ALA A 151 8.75 6.15 12.65
C ALA A 151 8.78 4.62 12.49
N ASN A 152 7.62 3.96 12.36
CA ASN A 152 7.52 2.50 12.29
C ASN A 152 7.04 1.98 10.92
N SER A 153 7.18 2.79 9.86
CA SER A 153 6.90 2.33 8.50
C SER A 153 7.99 1.40 7.99
N LEU A 154 7.61 0.28 7.40
CA LEU A 154 8.54 -0.63 6.72
C LEU A 154 9.11 0.01 5.45
N SER A 155 8.26 0.70 4.70
CA SER A 155 8.66 1.40 3.50
C SER A 155 7.69 2.51 3.10
N TYR A 156 8.19 3.45 2.30
CA TYR A 156 7.46 4.59 1.77
C TYR A 156 7.84 4.81 0.30
N LEU A 157 6.84 4.78 -0.58
CA LEU A 157 6.97 5.20 -1.97
C LEU A 157 6.34 6.58 -2.10
N ASN A 158 7.15 7.58 -2.42
CA ASN A 158 6.67 8.94 -2.67
C ASN A 158 6.19 9.11 -4.12
N ILE A 159 5.53 10.23 -4.39
CA ILE A 159 5.01 10.55 -5.74
C ILE A 159 6.07 10.74 -6.82
N ASN A 160 7.33 10.99 -6.43
CA ASN A 160 8.43 11.19 -7.37
C ASN A 160 9.12 9.85 -7.71
N GLY A 161 8.54 8.72 -7.30
CA GLY A 161 9.08 7.39 -7.53
C GLY A 161 10.21 6.99 -6.58
N GLN A 162 10.48 7.79 -5.54
CA GLN A 162 11.47 7.42 -4.53
C GLN A 162 10.89 6.39 -3.57
N TRP A 163 11.52 5.22 -3.53
CA TRP A 163 11.25 4.20 -2.54
C TRP A 163 12.26 4.33 -1.39
N SER A 164 11.76 4.52 -0.17
CA SER A 164 12.54 4.40 1.07
C SER A 164 12.15 3.12 1.80
N ALA A 165 13.12 2.27 2.12
CA ALA A 165 12.95 1.04 2.89
C ALA A 165 14.14 0.86 3.84
N ALA A 166 13.99 0.03 4.86
CA ALA A 166 15.07 -0.24 5.80
C ALA A 166 16.25 -0.99 5.15
N GLU A 167 15.98 -1.99 4.30
CA GLU A 167 17.01 -2.81 3.66
C GLU A 167 16.47 -3.45 2.36
N PHE A 168 17.36 -3.68 1.39
CA PHE A 168 17.10 -4.46 0.18
C PHE A 168 18.07 -5.65 0.11
N ASN A 169 17.53 -6.88 0.21
CA ASN A 169 18.30 -8.12 0.24
C ASN A 169 18.01 -8.98 -1.01
N PRO A 170 18.68 -8.75 -2.15
CA PRO A 170 18.50 -9.58 -3.33
C PRO A 170 19.04 -11.01 -3.10
N THR A 171 18.29 -12.01 -3.55
CA THR A 171 18.71 -13.43 -3.43
C THR A 171 19.99 -13.69 -4.22
N SER A 172 20.98 -14.34 -3.61
CA SER A 172 22.30 -14.59 -4.23
C SER A 172 22.82 -16.03 -4.02
N ASP A 173 21.95 -16.97 -3.66
CA ASP A 173 22.29 -18.38 -3.42
C ASP A 173 22.83 -19.06 -4.69
N ILE A 174 23.86 -19.91 -4.54
CA ILE A 174 24.49 -20.62 -5.67
C ILE A 174 23.52 -21.54 -6.41
N ARG A 175 22.51 -22.09 -5.73
CA ARG A 175 21.48 -22.97 -6.32
C ARG A 175 20.56 -22.24 -7.28
N LEU A 176 20.48 -20.92 -7.17
CA LEU A 176 19.72 -20.05 -8.08
C LEU A 176 20.57 -19.59 -9.28
N LYS A 177 21.83 -20.05 -9.38
CA LYS A 177 22.80 -19.60 -10.39
C LYS A 177 23.29 -20.77 -11.24
N ARG A 178 23.59 -20.48 -12.51
CA ARG A 178 24.21 -21.42 -13.46
C ARG A 178 25.22 -20.68 -14.32
N ASN A 179 26.15 -21.40 -14.95
CA ASN A 179 27.19 -20.84 -15.83
C ASN A 179 28.04 -19.74 -15.16
N ILE A 180 28.47 -19.99 -13.91
CA ILE A 180 29.23 -19.03 -13.11
C ILE A 180 30.63 -18.86 -13.70
N LYS A 181 30.98 -17.62 -14.08
CA LYS A 181 32.30 -17.22 -14.58
C LYS A 181 32.84 -16.08 -13.73
N PRO A 182 34.17 -15.97 -13.56
CA PRO A 182 34.76 -14.81 -12.91
C PRO A 182 34.44 -13.54 -13.71
N VAL A 183 34.30 -12.41 -13.01
CA VAL A 183 34.32 -11.09 -13.65
C VAL A 183 35.75 -10.82 -14.09
N GLU A 184 35.93 -10.48 -15.36
CA GLU A 184 37.22 -10.16 -15.96
C GLU A 184 37.26 -8.67 -16.36
N ASN A 185 38.46 -8.10 -16.43
CA ASN A 185 38.73 -6.74 -16.92
C ASN A 185 37.98 -5.65 -16.15
N GLY A 186 37.81 -5.82 -14.83
CA GLY A 186 37.07 -4.87 -14.00
C GLY A 186 37.67 -3.47 -14.08
N LEU A 187 39.01 -3.36 -14.02
CA LEU A 187 39.70 -2.08 -14.07
C LEU A 187 39.56 -1.40 -15.43
N ASP A 188 39.72 -2.15 -16.52
CA ASP A 188 39.54 -1.61 -17.88
C ASP A 188 38.11 -1.11 -18.12
N VAL A 189 37.11 -1.85 -17.63
CA VAL A 189 35.70 -1.43 -17.72
C VAL A 189 35.47 -0.12 -16.95
N ILE A 190 35.89 -0.05 -15.68
CA ILE A 190 35.64 1.13 -14.84
C ILE A 190 36.37 2.37 -15.36
N LEU A 191 37.58 2.22 -15.92
CA LEU A 191 38.33 3.34 -16.51
C LEU A 191 37.68 3.94 -17.76
N LYS A 192 36.79 3.18 -18.45
CA LYS A 192 36.00 3.67 -19.58
C LYS A 192 34.72 4.39 -19.15
N LEU A 193 34.30 4.23 -17.90
CA LEU A 193 33.10 4.89 -17.39
C LEU A 193 33.39 6.33 -17.03
N ARG A 194 32.42 7.21 -17.29
CA ARG A 194 32.50 8.64 -16.99
C ARG A 194 31.46 9.00 -15.93
N PRO A 195 31.86 9.12 -14.65
CA PRO A 195 31.00 9.68 -13.61
C PRO A 195 30.63 11.12 -13.98
N VAL A 196 29.36 11.48 -13.81
CA VAL A 196 28.82 12.81 -14.13
C VAL A 196 27.91 13.30 -13.02
N SER A 197 27.80 14.62 -12.87
CA SER A 197 26.68 15.24 -12.14
C SER A 197 25.73 15.85 -13.15
N TYR A 198 24.43 15.72 -12.91
CA TYR A 198 23.38 16.24 -13.79
C TYR A 198 22.16 16.64 -12.96
N GLU A 199 21.33 17.47 -13.57
CA GLU A 199 19.99 17.74 -13.08
C GLU A 199 19.00 16.88 -13.88
N LYS A 200 17.97 16.34 -13.22
CA LYS A 200 17.06 15.35 -13.78
C LYS A 200 15.61 15.82 -13.66
N LYS A 201 14.86 15.58 -14.74
CA LYS A 201 13.41 15.72 -14.78
C LYS A 201 12.72 14.42 -14.36
N ASN A 202 11.50 14.52 -13.82
CA ASN A 202 10.78 13.35 -13.28
C ASN A 202 10.26 12.39 -14.37
N ASN A 203 9.93 12.90 -15.55
CA ASN A 203 9.45 12.13 -16.70
C ASN A 203 9.69 12.91 -18.01
N LEU A 204 9.39 12.31 -19.16
CA LEU A 204 9.64 12.92 -20.46
C LEU A 204 8.83 14.20 -20.72
N GLU A 205 7.61 14.29 -20.19
CA GLU A 205 6.71 15.44 -20.33
C GLU A 205 7.09 16.64 -19.45
N SER A 206 7.92 16.42 -18.42
CA SER A 206 8.33 17.49 -17.51
C SER A 206 9.31 18.47 -18.15
N THR A 207 9.10 19.76 -17.90
CA THR A 207 10.00 20.85 -18.30
C THR A 207 10.97 21.28 -17.20
N GLU A 208 10.83 20.75 -15.98
CA GLU A 208 11.59 21.15 -14.81
C GLU A 208 12.66 20.11 -14.43
N TYR A 209 13.82 20.60 -13.98
CA TYR A 209 14.96 19.79 -13.58
C TYR A 209 15.21 19.91 -12.08
N ASN A 210 14.32 19.30 -11.29
CA ASN A 210 14.21 19.57 -9.85
C ASN A 210 15.15 18.74 -8.97
N THR A 211 15.88 17.76 -9.54
CA THR A 211 16.74 16.87 -8.76
C THR A 211 18.16 16.88 -9.30
N LYS A 212 19.14 17.19 -8.44
CA LYS A 212 20.56 17.11 -8.76
C LYS A 212 21.11 15.76 -8.28
N GLU A 213 21.72 15.02 -9.19
CA GLU A 213 22.25 13.69 -8.92
C GLU A 213 23.72 13.59 -9.37
N ILE A 214 24.40 12.55 -8.87
CA ILE A 214 25.69 12.08 -9.38
C ILE A 214 25.46 10.63 -9.80
N GLY A 215 25.91 10.29 -11.01
CA GLY A 215 25.70 8.97 -11.58
C GLY A 215 26.41 8.81 -12.91
N PHE A 216 25.80 8.03 -13.79
CA PHE A 216 26.31 7.75 -15.13
C PHE A 216 25.23 7.93 -16.20
N ILE A 217 25.67 8.12 -17.44
CA ILE A 217 24.79 8.11 -18.62
C ILE A 217 24.58 6.66 -19.07
N ALA A 218 23.34 6.18 -19.03
CA ALA A 218 22.99 4.80 -19.34
C ALA A 218 23.45 4.35 -20.74
N GLN A 219 23.38 5.25 -21.72
CA GLN A 219 23.83 5.01 -23.11
C GLN A 219 25.35 4.81 -23.20
N GLU A 220 26.13 5.45 -22.32
CA GLU A 220 27.58 5.27 -22.26
C GLU A 220 27.92 3.93 -21.63
N ILE A 221 27.25 3.58 -20.51
CA ILE A 221 27.42 2.26 -19.87
C ILE A 221 27.05 1.14 -20.83
N ARG A 222 25.95 1.25 -21.59
CA ARG A 222 25.48 0.20 -22.50
C ARG A 222 26.54 -0.24 -23.52
N LYS A 223 27.46 0.65 -23.92
CA LYS A 223 28.55 0.35 -24.86
C LYS A 223 29.65 -0.51 -24.26
N VAL A 224 29.82 -0.46 -22.93
CA VAL A 224 30.94 -1.10 -22.22
C VAL A 224 30.45 -2.29 -21.38
N LEU A 225 29.32 -2.14 -20.72
CA LEU A 225 28.71 -3.12 -19.82
C LEU A 225 27.19 -3.18 -20.07
N PRO A 226 26.74 -3.77 -21.19
CA PRO A 226 25.32 -3.78 -21.57
C PRO A 226 24.41 -4.49 -20.57
N ASP A 227 24.92 -5.52 -19.87
CA ASP A 227 24.11 -6.38 -19.00
C ASP A 227 23.52 -5.66 -17.78
N VAL A 228 24.13 -4.53 -17.37
CA VAL A 228 23.63 -3.72 -16.25
C VAL A 228 22.64 -2.64 -16.68
N VAL A 229 22.38 -2.49 -17.99
CA VAL A 229 21.43 -1.52 -18.52
C VAL A 229 20.15 -2.24 -18.91
N LYS A 230 19.00 -1.69 -18.51
CA LYS A 230 17.68 -2.17 -18.89
C LYS A 230 16.96 -1.12 -19.73
N GLU A 231 16.25 -1.59 -20.74
CA GLU A 231 15.36 -0.80 -21.58
C GLU A 231 13.92 -1.08 -21.13
N ALA A 232 13.14 -0.03 -20.92
CA ALA A 232 11.74 -0.16 -20.57
C ALA A 232 10.95 -0.79 -21.73
N ASP A 233 9.97 -1.62 -21.39
CA ASP A 233 9.06 -2.25 -22.36
C ASP A 233 7.82 -1.36 -22.57
N ASP A 234 8.06 -0.11 -22.98
CA ASP A 234 7.06 0.90 -23.27
C ASP A 234 7.38 1.65 -24.56
N ALA A 235 6.53 2.60 -24.95
CA ALA A 235 6.71 3.37 -26.18
C ALA A 235 7.98 4.23 -26.17
N ASP A 236 8.41 4.69 -24.99
CA ASP A 236 9.50 5.63 -24.80
C ASP A 236 10.88 4.95 -24.70
N LYS A 237 10.91 3.66 -24.32
CA LYS A 237 12.11 2.82 -24.25
C LYS A 237 13.22 3.44 -23.40
N LEU A 238 12.83 4.04 -22.27
CA LEU A 238 13.79 4.68 -21.37
C LEU A 238 14.81 3.66 -20.83
N LEU A 239 16.06 4.10 -20.72
CA LEU A 239 17.15 3.29 -20.19
C LEU A 239 17.35 3.53 -18.70
N SER A 240 17.53 2.45 -17.94
CA SER A 240 17.89 2.46 -16.52
C SER A 240 19.15 1.63 -16.27
N VAL A 241 19.85 1.92 -15.16
CA VAL A 241 21.10 1.27 -14.78
C VAL A 241 20.89 0.54 -13.45
N ASN A 242 21.27 -0.74 -13.41
CA ASN A 242 21.38 -1.51 -12.18
C ASN A 242 22.72 -1.22 -11.50
N TYR A 243 22.73 -0.24 -10.61
CA TYR A 243 23.93 0.18 -9.87
C TYR A 243 24.47 -0.91 -8.93
N ASP A 244 23.61 -1.78 -8.37
CA ASP A 244 24.07 -2.88 -7.49
C ASP A 244 24.98 -3.86 -8.23
N SER A 245 24.72 -4.05 -9.54
CA SER A 245 25.54 -4.92 -10.39
C SER A 245 26.91 -4.30 -10.74
N LEU A 246 27.13 -3.01 -10.49
CA LEU A 246 28.45 -2.40 -10.64
C LEU A 246 29.39 -2.75 -9.48
N VAL A 247 28.85 -3.09 -8.30
CA VAL A 247 29.66 -3.38 -7.10
C VAL A 247 30.66 -4.52 -7.32
N PRO A 248 30.29 -5.68 -7.89
CA PRO A 248 31.26 -6.74 -8.19
C PRO A 248 32.32 -6.34 -9.22
N VAL A 249 31.97 -5.48 -10.19
CA VAL A 249 32.93 -4.97 -11.21
C VAL A 249 33.95 -4.04 -10.55
N LEU A 250 33.49 -3.15 -9.67
CA LEU A 250 34.35 -2.29 -8.86
C LEU A 250 35.27 -3.10 -7.96
N ALA A 251 34.75 -4.14 -7.29
CA ALA A 251 35.55 -5.04 -6.46
C ALA A 251 36.66 -5.71 -7.28
N LYS A 252 36.35 -6.19 -8.50
CA LYS A 252 37.33 -6.76 -9.42
C LYS A 252 38.38 -5.73 -9.87
N ALA A 253 37.96 -4.50 -10.16
CA ALA A 253 38.87 -3.41 -10.54
C ALA A 253 39.89 -3.11 -9.44
N ILE A 254 39.46 -3.10 -8.17
CA ILE A 254 40.34 -2.90 -7.02
C ILE A 254 41.33 -4.06 -6.87
N GLN A 255 40.88 -5.31 -7.05
CA GLN A 255 41.78 -6.48 -7.03
C GLN A 255 42.86 -6.40 -8.13
N GLU A 256 42.47 -6.01 -9.34
CA GLU A 256 43.40 -5.83 -10.47
C GLU A 256 44.37 -4.66 -10.22
N LEU A 257 43.88 -3.56 -9.65
CA LEU A 257 44.69 -2.41 -9.28
C LEU A 257 45.72 -2.78 -8.21
N ASN A 258 45.32 -3.52 -7.16
CA ASN A 258 46.23 -3.98 -6.11
C ASN A 258 47.36 -4.84 -6.68
N LYS A 259 47.03 -5.76 -7.59
CA LYS A 259 48.03 -6.60 -8.27
C LYS A 259 49.05 -5.74 -9.03
N LYS A 260 48.61 -4.69 -9.74
CA LYS A 260 49.52 -3.76 -10.43
C LYS A 260 50.40 -2.99 -9.45
N VAL A 261 49.88 -2.59 -8.29
CA VAL A 261 50.65 -1.94 -7.22
C VAL A 261 51.75 -2.87 -6.70
N ASP A 262 51.43 -4.13 -6.44
CA ASP A 262 52.41 -5.13 -5.98
C ASP A 262 53.53 -5.35 -7.02
N GLU A 263 53.15 -5.50 -8.30
CA GLU A 263 54.10 -5.64 -9.41
C GLU A 263 55.01 -4.42 -9.58
N LEU A 264 54.47 -3.21 -9.42
CA LEU A 264 55.25 -1.97 -9.47
C LEU A 264 56.21 -1.86 -8.28
N SER A 265 55.76 -2.23 -7.08
CA SER A 265 56.59 -2.23 -5.87
C SER A 265 57.82 -3.14 -6.03
N ILE A 266 57.64 -4.34 -6.57
CA ILE A 266 58.74 -5.28 -6.85
C ILE A 266 59.73 -4.68 -7.86
N LYS A 267 59.23 -4.03 -8.91
CA LYS A 267 60.09 -3.38 -9.92
C LYS A 267 60.90 -2.24 -9.32
N VAL A 268 60.30 -1.41 -8.47
CA VAL A 268 60.99 -0.32 -7.77
C VAL A 268 62.11 -0.88 -6.89
N GLN A 269 61.84 -1.89 -6.06
CA GLN A 269 62.86 -2.51 -5.20
C GLN A 269 64.04 -3.09 -6.00
N LYS A 270 63.74 -3.73 -7.14
CA LYS A 270 64.78 -4.26 -8.03
C LYS A 270 65.66 -3.14 -8.59
N LEU A 271 65.05 -2.07 -9.10
CA LEU A 271 65.77 -0.92 -9.64
C LEU A 271 66.59 -0.17 -8.58
N GLU A 272 66.10 -0.08 -7.35
CA GLU A 272 66.84 0.50 -6.23
C GLU A 272 68.07 -0.34 -5.86
N SER A 273 67.93 -1.67 -5.89
CA SER A 273 69.03 -2.61 -5.65
C SER A 273 70.10 -2.51 -6.74
N GLU A 274 69.70 -2.48 -8.02
CA GLU A 274 70.61 -2.32 -9.16
C GLU A 274 71.35 -0.97 -9.13
N ASN A 275 70.65 0.12 -8.82
CA ASN A 275 71.26 1.45 -8.69
C ASN A 275 72.26 1.52 -7.52
N SER A 276 71.96 0.86 -6.40
CA SER A 276 72.85 0.81 -5.24
C SER A 276 74.14 0.05 -5.57
N ALA A 277 74.04 -1.06 -6.30
CA ALA A 277 75.21 -1.82 -6.76
C ALA A 277 76.08 -0.99 -7.73
N LEU A 278 75.47 -0.26 -8.67
CA LEU A 278 76.22 0.59 -9.62
C LEU A 278 76.95 1.75 -8.94
N LYS A 279 76.35 2.35 -7.89
CA LYS A 279 77.02 3.41 -7.11
C LYS A 279 78.24 2.90 -6.35
N GLN A 280 78.27 1.63 -5.96
CA GLN A 280 79.44 1.04 -5.29
C GLN A 280 80.57 0.70 -6.27
N GLN A 281 80.30 0.66 -7.58
CA GLN A 281 81.29 0.37 -8.62
C GLN A 281 81.96 1.63 -9.20
N ARG A 282 81.56 2.83 -8.74
CA ARG A 282 82.14 4.12 -9.13
C ARG A 282 82.95 4.70 -8.00
#